data_AF-A0A3B9LBT6-F1
#
_entry.id   AF-A0A3B9LBT6-F1
#
_cell.length_a   1.000
_cell.length_b   1.000
_cell.length_c   1.000
_cell.angle_alpha   90.00
_cell.angle_beta   90.00
_cell.angle_gamma   90.00
#
_symmetry.space_group_name_H-M   'P 1'
#
loop_
_entity.id
_entity.type
_entity.pdbx_description
1 polymer ?
#
loop_
_entity_poly.entity_id
_entity_poly.type
_entity_poly.pdbx_seq_one_letter_code
_entity_poly.pdbx_strand_id
1 'polypeptide(L)'
;LLGTVVGVMITFAAIAAAGDVNVNAIAPGIAAALLATVAGLGVAIPALFGYNYLASRIKNITIAMQIFVDEFVTRTAELFGKE
;
A
#
# COMPACT_ATOMS: atom_id res chain seq x y z
N LEU A 1 11.87 2.08 1.34
CA LEU A 1 12.50 2.16 2.69
C LEU A 1 13.61 1.12 2.87
N LEU A 2 13.38 -0.18 2.61
CA LEU A 2 14.48 -1.16 2.69
C LEU A 2 15.63 -0.79 1.74
N GLY A 3 15.34 -0.55 0.46
CA GLY A 3 16.36 -0.20 -0.53
C GLY A 3 17.15 1.07 -0.21
N THR A 4 16.54 2.05 0.47
CA THR A 4 17.23 3.27 0.90
C THR A 4 18.20 2.98 2.03
N VAL A 5 17.78 2.17 3.00
CA VAL A 5 18.63 1.76 4.14
C VAL A 5 19.83 0.94 3.65
N VAL A 6 19.61 0.01 2.72
CA VAL A 6 20.69 -0.80 2.13
C VAL A 6 21.65 0.07 1.30
N GLY A 7 21.15 0.99 0.47
CA GLY A 7 22.00 1.89 -0.31
C GLY A 7 22.87 2.80 0.56
N VAL A 8 22.29 3.35 1.63
CA VAL A 8 23.03 4.16 2.61
C VAL A 8 24.04 3.31 3.39
N MET A 9 23.67 2.09 3.80
CA MET A 9 24.57 1.17 4.50
C MET A 9 25.80 0.81 3.66
N ILE A 10 25.62 0.49 2.39
CA ILE A 10 26.73 0.18 1.46
C ILE A 10 27.63 1.41 1.29
N THR A 11 27.02 2.61 1.21
CA THR A 11 27.77 3.88 1.11
C THR A 11 28.67 4.09 2.34
N PHE A 12 28.14 3.89 3.54
CA PHE A 12 28.92 4.02 4.77
C PHE A 12 29.98 2.93 4.94
N ALA A 13 29.70 1.69 4.50
CA ALA A 13 30.70 0.62 4.49
C ALA A 13 31.88 0.94 3.56
N ALA A 14 31.62 1.55 2.41
CA ALA A 14 32.67 1.99 1.49
C ALA A 14 33.55 3.11 2.07
N ILE A 15 32.95 4.07 2.79
CA ILE A 15 33.69 5.12 3.51
C ILE A 15 34.59 4.51 4.60
N ALA A 16 34.05 3.59 5.39
CA ALA A 16 34.78 2.94 6.46
C ALA A 16 35.99 2.12 5.94
N ALA A 17 35.85 1.50 4.76
CA ALA A 17 36.94 0.77 4.11
C ALA A 17 38.00 1.71 3.48
N ALA A 18 37.59 2.87 2.96
CA ALA A 18 38.49 3.85 2.34
C ALA A 18 39.29 4.66 3.37
N GLY A 19 38.79 4.81 4.60
CA GLY A 19 39.45 5.56 5.67
C GLY A 19 39.46 7.09 5.50
N ASP A 20 38.94 7.60 4.36
CA ASP A 20 38.77 9.02 4.07
C ASP A 20 37.38 9.28 3.46
N VAL A 21 36.84 10.47 3.72
CA VAL A 21 35.48 10.86 3.31
C VAL A 21 35.56 11.62 1.99
N ASN A 22 35.47 10.88 0.87
CA ASN A 22 35.35 11.48 -0.45
C ASN A 22 33.88 11.65 -0.85
N VAL A 23 33.40 12.90 -0.90
CA VAL A 23 32.01 13.25 -1.25
C VAL A 23 31.63 12.76 -2.65
N ASN A 24 32.57 12.73 -3.60
CA ASN A 24 32.31 12.26 -4.96
C ASN A 24 32.11 10.73 -4.99
N ALA A 25 32.74 9.99 -4.09
CA ALA A 25 32.62 8.54 -4.01
C ALA A 25 31.28 8.08 -3.41
N ILE A 26 30.65 8.91 -2.56
CA ILE A 26 29.40 8.59 -1.86
C ILE A 26 28.14 9.05 -2.62
N ALA A 27 28.27 10.07 -3.46
CA ALA A 27 27.18 10.63 -4.26
C ALA A 27 26.35 9.58 -5.02
N PRO A 28 26.93 8.60 -5.73
CA PRO A 28 26.15 7.59 -6.46
C PRO A 28 25.33 6.68 -5.54
N GLY A 29 25.86 6.30 -4.37
CA GLY A 29 25.16 5.43 -3.42
C GLY A 29 23.94 6.09 -2.78
N ILE A 30 24.04 7.38 -2.47
CA ILE A 30 22.91 8.18 -1.96
C ILE A 30 21.87 8.41 -3.07
N ALA A 31 22.30 8.70 -4.31
CA ALA A 31 21.39 8.87 -5.43
C ALA A 31 20.57 7.59 -5.70
N ALA A 32 21.21 6.42 -5.65
CA ALA A 32 20.54 5.13 -5.79
C ALA A 32 19.52 4.89 -4.66
N ALA A 33 19.86 5.26 -3.42
CA ALA A 33 18.95 5.19 -2.29
C ALA A 33 17.70 6.07 -2.52
N LEU A 34 17.87 7.30 -3.00
CA LEU A 34 16.74 8.20 -3.30
C LEU A 34 15.86 7.68 -4.44
N LEU A 35 16.47 7.11 -5.49
CA LEU A 35 15.73 6.50 -6.59
C LEU A 35 14.84 5.35 -6.11
N ALA A 36 15.31 4.53 -5.16
CA ALA A 36 14.51 3.45 -4.58
C ALA A 36 13.24 3.97 -3.86
N THR A 37 13.27 5.18 -3.29
CA THR A 37 12.07 5.82 -2.71
C THR A 37 11.09 6.23 -3.81
N VAL A 38 11.56 6.89 -4.86
CA VAL A 38 10.72 7.34 -5.97
C VAL A 38 10.08 6.15 -6.68
N ALA A 39 10.84 5.08 -6.92
CA ALA A 39 10.32 3.84 -7.47
C ALA A 39 9.24 3.21 -6.57
N GLY A 40 9.46 3.20 -5.25
CA GLY A 40 8.47 2.72 -4.29
C GLY A 40 7.17 3.53 -4.31
N LEU A 41 7.27 4.87 -4.37
CA LEU A 41 6.11 5.74 -4.51
C LEU A 41 5.38 5.53 -5.84
N GLY A 42 6.12 5.28 -6.92
CA GLY A 42 5.58 4.98 -8.24
C GLY A 42 4.68 3.74 -8.26
N VAL A 43 4.95 2.74 -7.41
CA VAL A 43 4.10 1.54 -7.27
C VAL A 43 3.00 1.74 -6.21
N ALA A 44 3.31 2.42 -5.11
CA ALA A 44 2.40 2.58 -3.97
C ALA A 44 1.15 3.41 -4.33
N ILE A 45 1.31 4.49 -5.10
CA ILE A 45 0.20 5.39 -5.44
C ILE A 45 -0.85 4.65 -6.29
N PRO A 46 -0.52 4.00 -7.43
CA PRO A 46 -1.49 3.23 -8.20
C PRO A 46 -2.15 2.10 -7.41
N ALA A 47 -1.38 1.40 -6.56
CA ALA A 47 -1.92 0.33 -5.73
C ALA A 47 -2.99 0.83 -4.75
N LEU A 48 -2.81 2.02 -4.17
CA LEU A 48 -3.77 2.64 -3.27
C LEU A 48 -5.09 3.00 -4.00
N PHE A 49 -4.99 3.54 -5.22
CA PHE A 49 -6.18 3.79 -6.05
C PHE A 49 -6.93 2.50 -6.37
N GLY A 50 -6.21 1.44 -6.75
CA GLY A 50 -6.79 0.13 -6.99
C GLY A 50 -7.51 -0.43 -5.76
N TYR A 51 -6.86 -0.38 -4.60
CA TYR A 51 -7.46 -0.82 -3.33
C TYR A 51 -8.74 -0.05 -3.01
N ASN A 52 -8.71 1.28 -3.11
CA ASN A 52 -9.89 2.11 -2.83
C ASN A 52 -11.04 1.83 -3.81
N TYR A 53 -10.74 1.61 -5.09
CA TYR A 53 -11.74 1.24 -6.09
C TYR A 53 -12.40 -0.10 -5.74
N LEU A 54 -11.62 -1.13 -5.45
CA LEU A 54 -12.14 -2.45 -5.10
C LEU A 54 -12.92 -2.40 -3.78
N ALA A 55 -12.40 -1.70 -2.77
CA ALA A 55 -13.07 -1.55 -1.48
C ALA A 55 -14.43 -0.86 -1.60
N SER A 56 -14.54 0.18 -2.43
CA SER A 56 -15.82 0.84 -2.71
C SER A 56 -16.82 -0.10 -3.39
N ARG A 57 -16.35 -0.91 -4.36
CA ARG A 57 -17.19 -1.92 -5.04
C ARG A 57 -17.71 -2.97 -4.07
N ILE A 58 -16.83 -3.52 -3.23
CA ILE A 58 -17.18 -4.50 -2.20
C ILE A 58 -18.23 -3.91 -1.26
N LYS A 59 -18.02 -2.68 -0.78
CA LYS A 59 -18.97 -2.00 0.10
C LYS A 59 -20.37 -1.89 -0.53
N ASN A 60 -20.45 -1.52 -1.80
CA ASN A 60 -21.74 -1.39 -2.48
C ASN A 60 -22.46 -2.74 -2.61
N ILE A 61 -21.72 -3.82 -2.91
CA ILE A 61 -22.28 -5.18 -2.95
C ILE A 61 -22.77 -5.60 -1.57
N THR A 62 -21.99 -5.34 -0.52
CA THR A 62 -22.37 -5.64 0.86
C THR A 62 -23.66 -4.91 1.25
N ILE A 63 -23.81 -3.64 0.90
CA ILE A 63 -25.02 -2.86 1.16
C ILE A 63 -26.22 -3.47 0.43
N ALA A 64 -26.07 -3.81 -0.85
CA ALA A 64 -27.15 -4.44 -1.61
C ALA A 64 -27.58 -5.79 -1.00
N MET A 65 -26.61 -6.58 -0.53
CA MET A 65 -26.88 -7.84 0.15
C MET A 65 -27.59 -7.65 1.50
N GLN A 66 -27.21 -6.63 2.28
CA GLN A 66 -27.90 -6.29 3.52
C GLN A 66 -29.36 -5.90 3.26
N ILE A 67 -29.62 -5.04 2.27
CA ILE A 67 -30.97 -4.64 1.89
C ILE A 67 -31.81 -5.87 1.49
N PHE A 68 -31.23 -6.78 0.70
CA PHE A 68 -31.92 -8.02 0.30
C PHE A 68 -32.28 -8.89 1.50
N VAL A 69 -31.36 -9.05 2.46
CA VAL A 69 -31.61 -9.84 3.67
C VAL A 69 -32.69 -9.19 4.53
N ASP A 70 -32.68 -7.86 4.71
CA ASP A 70 -33.69 -7.15 5.48
C ASP A 70 -35.08 -7.27 4.86
N GLU A 71 -35.18 -7.14 3.53
CA GLU A 71 -36.43 -7.36 2.81
C GLU A 71 -36.90 -8.81 2.95
N PHE A 72 -36.00 -9.78 2.77
CA PHE A 72 -36.32 -11.20 2.91
C PHE A 72 -36.84 -11.53 4.31
N VAL A 73 -36.17 -11.04 5.37
CA VAL A 73 -36.60 -11.24 6.76
C VAL A 73 -37.97 -10.59 6.99
N THR A 74 -38.18 -9.36 6.53
CA THR A 74 -39.48 -8.67 6.66
C THR A 74 -40.60 -9.46 5.98
N ARG A 75 -40.38 -9.92 4.74
CA ARG A 75 -41.37 -10.70 3.99
C ARG A 75 -41.68 -12.04 4.64
N THR A 76 -40.67 -12.73 5.16
CA THR A 76 -40.90 -13.99 5.89
C THR A 76 -41.69 -13.75 7.18
N ALA A 77 -41.40 -12.69 7.93
CA ALA A 77 -42.16 -12.32 9.11
C ALA A 77 -43.62 -11.97 8.80
N GLU A 78 -43.90 -11.26 7.70
CA GLU A 78 -45.26 -10.97 7.24
C GLU A 78 -46.06 -12.24 6.89
N LEU A 79 -45.40 -13.27 6.33
CA LEU A 79 -46.03 -14.53 5.96
C LEU A 79 -46.32 -15.43 7.17
N PHE A 80 -45.42 -15.47 8.15
CA PHE A 80 -45.57 -16.30 9.36
C PHE A 80 -46.33 -15.61 10.50
N GLY A 81 -46.45 -14.28 10.51
CA GLY A 81 -47.22 -13.54 11.51
C GLY A 81 -48.73 -13.43 11.20
N LYS A 82 -49.22 -14.16 10.19
CA LYS A 82 -50.61 -14.13 9.73
C LYS A 82 -51.45 -15.33 10.17
N GLU A 83 -50.92 -16.16 11.08
CA GLU A 83 -51.66 -17.14 11.88
C GLU A 83 -51.81 -16.65 13.32
#